data_AF-A0A9E2IIN3-F1
#
_entry.id   AF-A0A9E2IIN3-F1
#
_cell.length_a   1.000
_cell.length_b   1.000
_cell.length_c   1.000
_cell.angle_alpha   90.00
_cell.angle_beta   90.00
_cell.angle_gamma   90.00
#
_symmetry.space_group_name_H-M   'P 1'
#
loop_
_entity.id
_entity.type
_entity.pdbx_description
1 polymer ?
#
loop_
_entity_poly.entity_id
_entity_poly.type
_entity_poly.pdbx_seq_one_letter_code
_entity_poly.pdbx_strand_id
1 'polypeptide(L)'
;MQLSADQKQALESIITWLKTPNRTPNYFTLGGYAGTGKTTLTALLRQILNKKNPKLKIALVSYTGKAVRVLKTTLIQHLASFSQDFIGTIHSLIYAPLIIEKTILLGGTKRKN
;
A
#
# COMPACT_ATOMS: atom_id res chain seq x y z
N MET A 1 -11.98 -14.43 10.24
CA MET A 1 -10.54 -14.69 10.43
C MET A 1 -10.14 -14.13 11.78
N GLN A 2 -9.46 -14.93 12.61
CA GLN A 2 -8.97 -14.49 13.93
C GLN A 2 -7.49 -14.16 13.82
N LEU A 3 -7.09 -12.95 14.20
CA LEU A 3 -5.69 -12.53 14.23
C LEU A 3 -4.98 -13.13 15.45
N SER A 4 -3.70 -13.49 15.28
CA SER A 4 -2.84 -13.83 16.41
C SER A 4 -2.62 -12.62 17.32
N ALA A 5 -2.14 -12.85 18.55
CA ALA A 5 -1.80 -11.78 19.48
C ALA A 5 -0.81 -10.78 18.86
N ASP A 6 0.27 -11.28 18.27
CA ASP A 6 1.29 -10.45 17.62
C ASP A 6 0.74 -9.64 16.44
N GLN A 7 -0.14 -10.24 15.64
CA GLN A 7 -0.79 -9.55 14.52
C GLN A 7 -1.71 -8.42 14.99
N LYS A 8 -2.45 -8.64 16.10
CA LYS A 8 -3.27 -7.59 16.71
C LYS A 8 -2.40 -6.45 17.25
N GLN A 9 -1.36 -6.79 18.01
CA GLN A 9 -0.43 -5.81 18.55
C GLN A 9 0.25 -5.00 17.44
N ALA A 10 0.69 -5.65 16.36
CA ALA A 10 1.26 -4.98 15.20
C ALA A 10 0.26 -4.02 14.55
N LEU A 11 -0.99 -4.44 14.34
CA LEU A 11 -2.03 -3.60 13.75
C LEU A 11 -2.37 -2.40 14.62
N GLU A 12 -2.48 -2.60 15.94
CA GLU A 12 -2.69 -1.52 16.92
C GLU A 12 -1.54 -0.53 16.93
N SER A 13 -0.31 -1.02 16.83
CA SER A 13 0.90 -0.18 16.77
C SER A 13 0.91 0.70 15.52
N ILE A 14 0.55 0.13 14.36
CA ILE A 14 0.43 0.88 13.10
C ILE A 14 -0.68 1.93 13.20
N ILE A 15 -1.85 1.58 13.76
CA ILE A 15 -2.99 2.51 13.89
C ILE A 15 -2.64 3.66 14.84
N THR A 16 -1.98 3.35 15.96
CA THR A 16 -1.52 4.35 16.92
C THR A 16 -0.54 5.30 16.24
N TRP A 17 0.47 4.77 15.55
CA TRP A 17 1.41 5.59 14.79
C TRP A 17 0.73 6.45 13.72
N LEU A 18 -0.32 5.94 13.04
CA LEU A 18 -1.15 6.69 12.08
C LEU A 18 -1.95 7.83 12.69
N LYS A 19 -2.28 7.76 13.98
CA LYS A 19 -3.03 8.80 14.69
C LYS A 19 -2.13 9.87 15.31
N THR A 20 -0.85 9.56 15.55
CA THR A 20 0.09 10.50 16.17
C THR A 20 0.46 11.64 15.19
N PRO A 21 0.08 12.89 15.46
CA PRO A 21 0.51 14.03 14.65
C PRO A 21 2.01 14.30 14.82
N ASN A 22 2.65 14.92 13.83
CA ASN A 22 4.06 15.36 13.88
C ASN A 22 5.07 14.28 14.32
N ARG A 23 4.82 13.02 13.96
CA ARG A 23 5.65 11.87 14.32
C ARG A 23 7.03 11.90 13.67
N THR A 24 8.04 11.56 14.46
CA THR A 24 9.45 11.44 14.04
C THR A 24 9.96 10.05 14.46
N PRO A 25 10.35 9.16 13.52
CA PRO A 25 10.33 9.33 12.07
C PRO A 25 8.91 9.29 11.46
N ASN A 26 8.74 9.90 10.29
CA ASN A 26 7.50 9.86 9.51
C ASN A 26 7.38 8.59 8.63
N TYR A 27 7.93 7.48 9.10
CA TYR A 27 7.70 6.16 8.52
C TYR A 27 7.56 5.11 9.64
N PHE A 28 6.91 3.99 9.33
CA PHE A 28 6.76 2.84 10.22
C PHE A 28 7.23 1.58 9.48
N THR A 29 8.07 0.78 10.13
CA THR A 29 8.58 -0.47 9.57
C THR A 29 7.95 -1.65 10.30
N LEU A 30 7.27 -2.54 9.56
CA LEU A 30 6.78 -3.80 10.07
C LEU A 30 7.71 -4.94 9.63
N GLY A 31 8.52 -5.43 10.58
CA GLY A 31 9.33 -6.64 10.40
C GLY A 31 8.53 -7.92 10.66
N GLY A 32 8.98 -9.04 10.09
CA GLY A 32 8.44 -10.35 10.42
C GLY A 32 8.91 -11.44 9.47
N TYR A 33 8.95 -12.69 9.94
CA TYR A 33 9.37 -13.86 9.16
C TYR A 33 8.48 -14.13 7.94
N ALA A 34 8.92 -15.00 7.05
CA ALA A 34 8.09 -15.48 5.95
C ALA A 34 6.83 -16.18 6.51
N GLY A 35 5.69 -15.98 5.85
CA GLY A 35 4.43 -16.62 6.26
C GLY A 35 3.69 -15.98 7.45
N THR A 36 4.23 -14.95 8.12
CA THR A 36 3.56 -14.34 9.30
C THR A 36 2.36 -13.43 8.98
N GLY A 37 1.92 -13.38 7.72
CA GLY A 37 0.70 -12.65 7.34
C GLY A 37 0.86 -11.13 7.15
N LYS A 38 2.08 -10.63 6.89
CA LYS A 38 2.32 -9.18 6.63
C LYS A 38 1.40 -8.59 5.56
N THR A 39 1.23 -9.28 4.44
CA THR A 39 0.33 -8.84 3.35
C THR A 39 -1.14 -8.83 3.81
N THR A 40 -1.53 -9.77 4.66
CA THR A 40 -2.88 -9.81 5.26
C THR A 40 -3.11 -8.61 6.18
N LEU A 41 -2.12 -8.25 7.01
CA LEU A 41 -2.19 -7.05 7.84
C LEU A 41 -2.33 -5.78 7.00
N THR A 42 -1.65 -5.69 5.84
CA THR A 42 -1.83 -4.58 4.89
C THR A 42 -3.27 -4.48 4.40
N ALA A 43 -3.91 -5.60 4.05
CA ALA A 43 -5.30 -5.61 3.60
C ALA A 43 -6.27 -5.15 4.70
N LEU A 44 -6.09 -5.66 5.93
CA LEU A 44 -6.92 -5.27 7.07
C LEU A 44 -6.74 -3.79 7.43
N LEU A 45 -5.50 -3.30 7.43
CA LEU A 45 -5.22 -1.88 7.62
C LEU A 45 -5.93 -1.02 6.57
N ARG A 46 -5.89 -1.44 5.30
CA ARG A 46 -6.56 -0.71 4.22
C ARG A 46 -8.07 -0.65 4.40
N GLN A 47 -8.71 -1.73 4.87
CA GLN A 47 -10.14 -1.74 5.22
C GLN A 47 -10.46 -0.74 6.33
N ILE A 48 -9.65 -0.73 7.40
CA ILE A 48 -9.83 0.20 8.53
C ILE A 48 -9.73 1.65 8.05
N LEU A 49 -8.73 1.95 7.22
CA LEU A 49 -8.56 3.28 6.63
C LEU A 49 -9.72 3.66 5.71
N ASN A 50 -10.26 2.72 4.93
CA ASN A 50 -11.41 2.98 4.07
C ASN A 50 -12.67 3.31 4.87
N LYS A 51 -12.93 2.55 5.95
CA LYS A 51 -14.06 2.80 6.85
C LYS A 51 -13.97 4.19 7.49
N LYS A 52 -12.76 4.66 7.83
CA LYS A 52 -12.55 5.97 8.44
C LYS A 52 -12.64 7.12 7.42
N ASN A 53 -12.12 6.93 6.22
CA ASN A 53 -12.19 7.92 5.15
C ASN A 53 -12.28 7.22 3.78
N PRO A 54 -13.48 7.04 3.22
CA PRO A 54 -13.68 6.39 1.93
C PRO A 54 -13.03 7.13 0.75
N LYS A 55 -12.78 8.43 0.89
CA LYS A 55 -12.14 9.24 -0.16
C LYS A 55 -10.61 9.20 -0.11
N LEU A 56 -10.04 8.57 0.91
CA LEU A 56 -8.59 8.45 1.07
C LEU A 56 -8.00 7.62 -0.08
N LYS A 57 -7.08 8.24 -0.82
CA LYS A 57 -6.30 7.59 -1.88
C LYS A 57 -5.04 6.99 -1.27
N ILE A 58 -4.79 5.71 -1.53
CA ILE A 58 -3.61 5.01 -1.01
C ILE A 58 -2.86 4.34 -2.17
N ALA A 59 -1.53 4.45 -2.16
CA ALA A 59 -0.65 3.70 -3.04
C ALA A 59 -0.10 2.46 -2.30
N LEU A 60 -0.46 1.28 -2.79
CA LEU A 60 -0.03 -0.02 -2.30
C LEU A 60 1.01 -0.59 -3.27
N VAL A 61 2.28 -0.48 -2.89
CA VAL A 61 3.40 -0.80 -3.78
C VAL A 61 4.22 -2.00 -3.33
N SER A 62 4.88 -2.65 -4.29
CA SER A 62 5.87 -3.69 -4.04
C SER A 62 7.04 -3.60 -5.01
N TYR A 63 8.15 -4.26 -4.69
CA TYR A 63 9.35 -4.19 -5.52
C TYR A 63 9.20 -4.91 -6.87
N THR A 64 8.63 -6.13 -6.87
CA THR A 64 8.51 -6.98 -8.06
C THR A 64 7.06 -7.15 -8.52
N GLY A 65 6.85 -7.39 -9.82
CA GLY A 65 5.51 -7.65 -10.37
C GLY A 65 4.82 -8.89 -9.77
N LYS A 66 5.60 -9.92 -9.42
CA LYS A 66 5.07 -11.11 -8.72
C LYS A 66 4.53 -10.76 -7.33
N ALA A 67 5.26 -9.94 -6.57
CA ALA A 67 4.80 -9.47 -5.25
C ALA A 67 3.55 -8.60 -5.38
N VAL A 68 3.47 -7.73 -6.40
CA VAL A 68 2.26 -6.97 -6.72
C VAL A 68 1.07 -7.89 -7.01
N ARG A 69 1.28 -8.98 -7.76
CA ARG A 69 0.20 -9.95 -8.05
C ARG A 69 -0.30 -10.60 -6.75
N VAL A 70 0.59 -11.01 -5.87
CA VAL A 70 0.22 -11.56 -4.55
C VAL A 70 -0.55 -10.53 -3.72
N LEU A 71 -0.05 -9.29 -3.63
CA LEU A 71 -0.71 -8.19 -2.94
C LEU A 71 -2.13 -7.93 -3.47
N LYS A 72 -2.30 -7.85 -4.79
CA LYS A 72 -3.61 -7.69 -5.44
C LYS A 72 -4.57 -8.83 -5.08
N THR A 73 -4.11 -10.07 -5.20
CA THR A 73 -4.92 -11.25 -4.83
C THR A 73 -5.35 -11.18 -3.37
N THR A 74 -4.44 -10.87 -2.44
CA THR A 74 -4.77 -10.74 -1.02
C THR A 74 -5.77 -9.61 -0.77
N LEU A 75 -5.60 -8.44 -1.39
CA LEU A 75 -6.55 -7.33 -1.24
C LEU A 75 -7.96 -7.69 -1.71
N ILE A 76 -8.09 -8.39 -2.84
CA ILE A 76 -9.39 -8.84 -3.37
C ILE A 76 -10.03 -9.86 -2.42
N GLN A 77 -9.27 -10.87 -1.99
CA GLN A 77 -9.74 -11.90 -1.05
C GLN A 77 -10.28 -11.31 0.25
N HIS A 78 -9.67 -10.22 0.71
CA HIS A 78 -10.04 -9.52 1.93
C HIS A 78 -10.99 -8.33 1.69
N LEU A 79 -11.57 -8.14 0.49
CA LEU A 79 -12.46 -7.01 0.18
C LEU A 79 -11.84 -5.65 0.57
N ALA A 80 -10.55 -5.49 0.26
CA ALA A 80 -9.72 -4.34 0.60
C ALA A 80 -9.13 -3.65 -0.64
N SER A 81 -9.60 -4.03 -1.83
CA SER A 81 -9.24 -3.39 -3.11
C SER A 81 -10.29 -2.33 -3.44
N PHE A 82 -9.91 -1.06 -3.39
CA PHE A 82 -10.82 0.06 -3.68
C PHE A 82 -10.40 0.78 -4.97
N SER A 83 -11.38 1.32 -5.71
CA SER A 83 -11.16 1.87 -7.06
C SER A 83 -10.24 3.11 -7.08
N GLN A 84 -10.16 3.83 -5.96
CA GLN A 84 -9.30 5.00 -5.79
C GLN A 84 -7.85 4.66 -5.40
N ASP A 85 -7.55 3.39 -5.14
CA ASP A 85 -6.20 2.96 -4.76
C ASP A 85 -5.32 2.71 -5.99
N PHE A 86 -4.04 3.03 -5.86
CA PHE A 86 -3.03 2.58 -6.81
C PHE A 86 -2.39 1.29 -6.29
N ILE A 87 -2.37 0.23 -7.10
CA ILE A 87 -1.69 -1.04 -6.74
C ILE A 87 -0.72 -1.45 -7.85
N GLY A 88 0.57 -1.34 -7.58
CA GLY A 88 1.61 -1.47 -8.61
C GLY A 88 3.00 -1.68 -8.04
N THR A 89 4.01 -1.68 -8.92
CA THR A 89 5.39 -1.66 -8.43
C THR A 89 5.76 -0.25 -7.98
N ILE A 90 6.79 -0.13 -7.14
CA ILE A 90 7.36 1.18 -6.80
C ILE A 90 7.83 1.92 -8.08
N HIS A 91 8.36 1.18 -9.06
CA HIS A 91 8.74 1.74 -10.36
C HIS A 91 7.53 2.35 -11.08
N SER A 92 6.42 1.62 -11.18
CA SER A 92 5.20 2.14 -11.80
C SER A 92 4.63 3.36 -11.08
N LEU A 93 4.83 3.47 -9.76
CA LEU A 93 4.40 4.65 -9.01
C LEU A 93 5.27 5.87 -9.34
N ILE A 94 6.59 5.71 -9.35
CA ILE A 94 7.54 6.80 -9.59
C ILE A 94 7.50 7.30 -11.04
N TYR A 95 7.33 6.39 -12.00
CA TYR A 95 7.26 6.73 -13.43
C TYR A 95 5.86 7.12 -13.90
N ALA A 96 4.89 7.27 -13.01
CA ALA A 96 3.58 7.79 -13.39
C ALA A 96 3.75 9.24 -13.89
N PRO A 97 3.48 9.55 -15.17
CA PRO A 97 3.73 10.86 -15.72
C PRO A 97 2.86 11.91 -15.00
N LEU A 98 3.49 12.97 -14.52
CA LEU A 98 2.79 14.17 -14.05
C LEU A 98 2.28 14.91 -15.28
N ILE A 99 1.00 14.71 -15.63
CA ILE A 99 0.35 15.51 -16.67
C ILE A 99 -0.06 16.83 -16.03
N ILE A 100 0.74 17.88 -16.24
CA ILE A 100 0.37 19.26 -15.92
C ILE A 100 -0.16 19.87 -17.22
N GLU A 101 -1.35 20.47 -17.16
CA GLU A 101 -2.33 20.76 -18.23
C GLU A 101 -1.87 21.41 -19.55
N LYS A 102 -0.58 21.66 -19.80
CA LYS A 102 -0.09 22.09 -21.13
C LYS A 102 1.31 21.58 -21.53
N THR A 103 1.96 20.77 -20.73
CA THR A 103 3.27 20.18 -21.07
C THR A 103 3.35 18.76 -20.56
N ILE A 104 3.32 17.78 -21.48
CA ILE A 104 3.65 16.40 -21.12
C ILE A 104 5.17 16.35 -20.91
N LEU A 105 5.62 16.35 -19.65
CA LEU A 105 7.00 16.01 -19.33
C LEU A 105 7.17 14.50 -19.49
N LEU A 106 7.51 14.06 -20.71
CA LEU A 106 7.87 12.67 -20.99
C LEU A 106 9.26 12.37 -20.42
N GLY A 107 9.30 11.91 -19.17
CA GLY A 107 10.48 11.25 -18.62
C GLY A 107 10.73 9.92 -19.35
N GLY A 108 11.69 9.92 -20.28
CA GLY A 108 12.34 8.71 -20.82
C GLY A 108 11.54 7.93 -21.86
N THR A 109 11.79 8.23 -23.14
CA THR A 109 11.33 7.40 -24.26
C THR A 109 11.94 5.99 -24.17
N LYS A 110 11.09 4.97 -23.99
CA LYS A 110 11.47 3.57 -24.21
C LYS A 110 11.68 3.38 -25.72
N ARG A 111 12.92 3.19 -26.17
CA ARG A 111 13.22 2.81 -27.56
C ARG A 111 12.56 1.46 -27.85
N LYS A 112 11.70 1.43 -28.85
CA LYS A 112 11.25 0.19 -29.51
C LYS A 112 12.43 -0.32 -30.34
N ASN A 113 12.89 -1.54 -30.06
CA ASN A 113 13.47 -2.43 -31.06
C ASN A 113 12.40 -3.46 -31.40
#